data_AF-A0A2X3HB62-F1
#
_entry.id   AF-A0A2X3HB62-F1
#
_cell.length_a   1.000
_cell.length_b   1.000
_cell.length_c   1.000
_cell.angle_alpha   90.00
_cell.angle_beta   90.00
_cell.angle_gamma   90.00
#
_symmetry.space_group_name_H-M   'P 1'
#
loop_
_entity.id
_entity.type
_entity.pdbx_description
1 polymer ?
#
loop_
_entity_poly.entity_id
_entity_poly.type
_entity_poly.pdbx_seq_one_letter_code
_entity_poly.pdbx_strand_id
1 'polypeptide(L)'
;MRKWIFIFFFTLTSLVAVLFSGATDHLTDKMKGLKASAVVLEQNEAIVKDYNELKAAIQNNSITKIYFGADINLSSGIQIPTGRVPFTVSGKDLETNEIHTLTETGSSTSTSGTIYLTNNSSTKQITMEDMSIVGKNYYGTVYVSSVAKGVNVTYNNVNYHGPQLIWNTAGTLELTGNTSIEIGQFVSGSASAEELGEVGGISFGGNIQINHTSASSNSVVWYGEDSSTRNFFTVQDGAKVSITANGNGVFYRSGSNPINVTIGKKATFHLETKNYIYRNNPGNDFFVDEGADVSLSQTNSTNHLLQLNGTLKVSRDASFSAMKKGGSGQLIQFGSGGNLVVDDPAYFLLYNDTASKTISYSSGSGTFNLVGGLLIIGIKRDKLIQSEIRPIPIVEMMRQM
;
A
#
# COMPACT_ATOMS: atom_id res chain seq x y z
N MET A 1 49.58 -38.65 79.00
CA MET A 1 49.21 -37.30 78.56
C MET A 1 48.68 -37.38 77.14
N ARG A 2 47.38 -37.08 76.98
CA ARG A 2 46.68 -36.94 75.69
C ARG A 2 47.29 -35.79 74.89
N LYS A 3 47.45 -35.96 73.58
CA LYS A 3 47.04 -35.05 72.49
C LYS A 3 47.72 -35.48 71.18
N TRP A 4 47.11 -35.05 70.07
CA TRP A 4 47.63 -35.06 68.69
C TRP A 4 47.41 -36.35 67.90
N ILE A 5 46.38 -36.34 67.05
CA ILE A 5 46.17 -37.03 65.75
C ILE A 5 44.66 -37.02 65.54
N PHE A 6 44.11 -35.85 65.21
CA PHE A 6 42.72 -35.70 64.76
C PHE A 6 42.58 -34.42 63.93
N ILE A 7 43.57 -34.10 63.11
CA ILE A 7 43.52 -32.98 62.17
C ILE A 7 44.37 -33.37 60.96
N PHE A 8 43.91 -34.28 60.10
CA PHE A 8 44.51 -34.44 58.77
C PHE A 8 43.60 -35.06 57.70
N PHE A 9 42.37 -35.47 58.03
CA PHE A 9 41.48 -36.14 57.06
C PHE A 9 40.22 -35.35 56.66
N PHE A 10 40.03 -34.12 57.15
CA PHE A 10 38.83 -33.32 56.88
C PHE A 10 39.07 -32.07 56.02
N THR A 11 40.32 -31.78 55.63
CA THR A 11 40.67 -30.61 54.80
C THR A 11 40.98 -30.95 53.34
N LEU A 12 41.05 -32.23 52.96
CA LEU A 12 41.33 -32.62 51.57
C LEU A 12 40.07 -32.98 50.78
N THR A 13 39.00 -33.46 51.43
CA THR A 13 37.72 -33.77 50.77
C THR A 13 36.85 -32.53 50.51
N SER A 14 37.00 -31.48 51.32
CA SER A 14 36.29 -30.21 51.15
C SER A 14 36.90 -29.30 50.09
N LEU A 15 38.21 -29.39 49.83
CA LEU A 15 38.87 -28.59 48.79
C LEU A 15 38.59 -29.13 47.37
N VAL A 16 38.47 -30.45 47.22
CA VAL A 16 38.13 -31.08 45.93
C VAL A 16 36.67 -30.82 45.55
N ALA A 17 35.72 -30.87 46.50
CA ALA A 17 34.31 -30.59 46.22
C ALA A 17 34.06 -29.12 45.81
N VAL A 18 34.79 -28.16 46.39
CA VAL A 18 34.67 -26.72 46.04
C VAL A 18 35.33 -26.39 44.70
N LEU A 19 36.42 -27.08 44.33
CA LEU A 19 37.07 -26.93 43.02
C LEU A 19 36.23 -27.50 41.87
N PHE A 20 35.47 -28.58 42.11
CA PHE A 20 34.56 -29.13 41.10
C PHE A 20 33.22 -28.38 41.01
N SER A 21 32.66 -27.86 42.12
CA SER A 21 31.42 -27.08 42.08
C SER A 21 31.60 -25.73 41.38
N GLY A 22 32.73 -25.04 41.64
CA GLY A 22 33.06 -23.78 40.97
C GLY A 22 33.32 -23.93 39.47
N ALA A 23 33.90 -25.06 39.03
CA ALA A 23 34.10 -25.35 37.61
C ALA A 23 32.79 -25.69 36.89
N THR A 24 31.88 -26.42 37.53
CA THR A 24 30.55 -26.70 36.98
C THR A 24 29.69 -25.44 36.92
N ASP A 25 29.72 -24.58 37.94
CA ASP A 25 28.95 -23.33 37.94
C ASP A 25 29.49 -22.36 36.88
N HIS A 26 30.81 -22.29 36.70
CA HIS A 26 31.43 -21.43 35.69
C HIS A 26 31.25 -21.94 34.25
N LEU A 27 31.12 -23.27 34.05
CA LEU A 27 30.72 -23.88 32.77
C LEU A 27 29.22 -23.68 32.51
N THR A 28 28.38 -23.77 33.53
CA THR A 28 26.92 -23.57 33.41
C THR A 28 26.59 -22.10 33.17
N ASP A 29 27.32 -21.16 33.76
CA ASP A 29 27.20 -19.72 33.48
C ASP A 29 27.82 -19.33 32.13
N LYS A 30 28.93 -19.96 31.71
CA LYS A 30 29.43 -19.82 30.33
C LYS A 30 28.43 -20.38 29.31
N MET A 31 27.76 -21.48 29.61
CA MET A 31 26.71 -22.06 28.75
C MET A 31 25.40 -21.26 28.78
N LYS A 32 25.06 -20.61 29.90
CA LYS A 32 23.94 -19.65 29.98
C LYS A 32 24.24 -18.35 29.22
N GLY A 33 25.50 -17.90 29.21
CA GLY A 33 25.97 -16.77 28.41
C GLY A 33 26.19 -17.08 26.92
N LEU A 34 26.22 -18.36 26.53
CA LEU A 34 26.38 -18.83 25.14
C LEU A 34 25.07 -19.21 24.46
N LYS A 35 23.91 -19.05 25.12
CA LYS A 35 22.62 -19.13 24.45
C LYS A 35 22.25 -17.76 23.88
N ALA A 36 22.94 -17.35 22.82
CA ALA A 36 22.14 -16.86 21.70
C ALA A 36 21.21 -18.03 21.38
N SER A 37 19.92 -17.88 21.64
CA SER A 37 18.96 -18.93 21.30
C SER A 37 19.10 -19.13 19.80
N ALA A 38 19.74 -20.22 19.39
CA ALA A 38 19.86 -20.54 17.97
C ALA A 38 18.45 -20.49 17.40
N VAL A 39 18.25 -19.71 16.35
CA VAL A 39 16.96 -19.63 15.68
C VAL A 39 16.62 -21.05 15.22
N VAL A 40 15.55 -21.61 15.77
CA VAL A 40 15.01 -22.91 15.35
C VAL A 40 13.96 -22.61 14.30
N LEU A 41 14.26 -22.98 13.06
CA LEU A 41 13.33 -22.85 11.93
C LEU A 41 12.36 -24.03 11.91
N GLU A 42 11.12 -23.75 11.56
CA GLU A 42 10.17 -24.81 11.19
C GLU A 42 10.58 -25.49 9.88
N GLN A 43 10.05 -26.69 9.61
CA GLN A 43 10.43 -27.47 8.42
C GLN A 43 10.13 -26.74 7.10
N ASN A 44 9.16 -25.83 7.11
CA ASN A 44 8.71 -25.02 5.98
C ASN A 44 9.33 -23.61 5.97
N GLU A 45 10.38 -23.37 6.75
CA GLU A 45 11.08 -22.10 6.84
C GLU A 45 12.51 -22.19 6.28
N ALA A 46 13.01 -21.08 5.74
CA ALA A 46 14.40 -20.97 5.29
C ALA A 46 14.97 -19.59 5.58
N ILE A 47 16.22 -19.52 6.04
CA ILE A 47 17.03 -18.29 6.04
C ILE A 47 17.87 -18.28 4.76
N VAL A 48 17.88 -17.15 4.05
CA VAL A 48 18.62 -16.95 2.81
C VAL A 48 19.53 -15.71 2.93
N LYS A 49 20.74 -15.80 2.39
CA LYS A 49 21.79 -14.77 2.51
C LYS A 49 22.25 -14.24 1.17
N ASP A 50 21.82 -14.86 0.08
CA ASP A 50 22.14 -14.44 -1.27
C ASP A 50 21.04 -14.79 -2.29
N TYR A 51 21.28 -14.39 -3.54
CA TYR A 51 20.38 -14.65 -4.66
C TYR A 51 20.09 -16.14 -4.91
N ASN A 52 21.11 -17.01 -4.82
CA ASN A 52 20.97 -18.42 -5.14
C ASN A 52 20.11 -19.12 -4.08
N GLU A 53 20.32 -18.78 -2.82
CA GLU A 53 19.52 -19.29 -1.70
C GLU A 53 18.07 -18.79 -1.79
N LEU A 54 17.86 -17.50 -2.08
CA LEU A 54 16.51 -16.94 -2.29
C LEU A 54 15.79 -17.64 -3.45
N LYS A 55 16.48 -17.83 -4.58
CA LYS A 55 15.94 -18.55 -5.74
C LYS A 55 15.54 -19.97 -5.38
N ALA A 56 16.42 -20.72 -4.72
CA ALA A 56 16.14 -22.10 -4.32
C ALA A 56 14.94 -22.17 -3.37
N ALA A 57 14.82 -21.25 -2.42
CA ALA A 57 13.72 -21.20 -1.46
C ALA A 57 12.38 -20.84 -2.14
N ILE A 58 12.34 -19.85 -3.03
CA ILE A 58 11.12 -19.51 -3.79
C ILE A 58 10.66 -20.68 -4.66
N GLN A 59 11.60 -21.42 -5.25
CA GLN A 59 11.32 -22.56 -6.12
C GLN A 59 11.01 -23.86 -5.37
N ASN A 60 11.19 -23.90 -4.05
CA ASN A 60 10.89 -25.05 -3.21
C ASN A 60 9.46 -24.96 -2.67
N ASN A 61 8.57 -25.84 -3.14
CA ASN A 61 7.16 -25.83 -2.74
C ASN A 61 6.92 -26.17 -1.26
N SER A 62 7.89 -26.82 -0.58
CA SER A 62 7.78 -27.17 0.84
C SER A 62 8.12 -26.02 1.78
N ILE A 63 8.80 -24.98 1.29
CA ILE A 63 9.11 -23.79 2.07
C ILE A 63 7.96 -22.81 1.88
N THR A 64 7.33 -22.29 2.92
CA THR A 64 6.25 -21.27 2.79
C THR A 64 6.65 -19.93 3.37
N LYS A 65 7.76 -19.88 4.12
CA LYS A 65 8.25 -18.67 4.76
C LYS A 65 9.77 -18.57 4.59
N ILE A 66 10.22 -17.45 4.07
CA ILE A 66 11.62 -17.19 3.73
C ILE A 66 12.04 -15.94 4.51
N TYR A 67 13.17 -16.01 5.20
CA TYR A 67 13.76 -14.92 5.97
C TYR A 67 15.10 -14.52 5.38
N PHE A 68 15.42 -13.23 5.35
CA PHE A 68 16.75 -12.77 4.97
C PHE A 68 17.69 -12.85 6.18
N GLY A 69 18.91 -13.30 5.96
CA GLY A 69 20.02 -13.17 6.93
C GLY A 69 21.16 -12.26 6.42
N ALA A 70 20.89 -11.53 5.33
CA ALA A 70 21.74 -10.49 4.74
C ALA A 70 20.93 -9.69 3.70
N ASP A 71 21.46 -8.55 3.27
CA ASP A 71 20.98 -7.85 2.08
C ASP A 71 21.17 -8.73 0.83
N ILE A 72 20.19 -8.71 -0.08
CA ILE A 72 20.18 -9.57 -1.27
C ILE A 72 20.16 -8.74 -2.55
N ASN A 73 21.06 -9.05 -3.47
CA ASN A 73 21.03 -8.53 -4.84
C ASN A 73 20.24 -9.47 -5.76
N LEU A 74 19.08 -9.04 -6.26
CA LEU A 74 18.33 -9.75 -7.29
C LEU A 74 19.02 -9.54 -8.66
N SER A 75 20.03 -10.36 -8.93
CA SER A 75 20.89 -10.25 -10.12
C SER A 75 20.26 -10.80 -11.40
N SER A 76 19.25 -11.67 -11.26
CA SER A 76 18.41 -12.15 -12.36
C SER A 76 17.04 -12.55 -11.80
N GLY A 77 16.05 -12.77 -12.67
CA GLY A 77 14.71 -13.12 -12.20
C GLY A 77 14.62 -14.50 -11.58
N ILE A 78 13.56 -14.69 -10.80
CA ILE A 78 13.22 -15.94 -10.13
C ILE A 78 11.83 -16.35 -10.58
N GLN A 79 11.75 -17.42 -11.37
CA GLN A 79 10.46 -17.98 -11.76
C GLN A 79 9.81 -18.68 -10.57
N ILE A 80 8.60 -18.26 -10.25
CA ILE A 80 7.69 -18.97 -9.34
C ILE A 80 7.20 -20.23 -10.07
N PRO A 81 7.42 -21.44 -9.53
CA PRO A 81 6.98 -22.66 -10.18
C PRO A 81 5.46 -22.75 -10.34
N THR A 82 5.00 -23.40 -11.41
CA THR A 82 3.59 -23.76 -11.56
C THR A 82 3.16 -24.65 -10.40
N GLY A 83 2.02 -24.36 -9.77
CA GLY A 83 1.51 -25.15 -8.65
C GLY A 83 2.05 -24.73 -7.28
N ARG A 84 2.88 -23.68 -7.22
CA ARG A 84 3.47 -23.17 -5.98
C ARG A 84 2.39 -22.75 -4.99
N VAL A 85 2.42 -23.29 -3.77
CA VAL A 85 1.52 -22.84 -2.70
C VAL A 85 1.83 -21.39 -2.28
N PRO A 86 0.89 -20.67 -1.65
CA PRO A 86 1.17 -19.36 -1.06
C PRO A 86 2.45 -19.34 -0.23
N PHE A 87 3.21 -18.24 -0.34
CA PHE A 87 4.45 -18.08 0.40
C PHE A 87 4.71 -16.62 0.76
N THR A 88 5.57 -16.43 1.75
CA THR A 88 6.01 -15.12 2.24
C THR A 88 7.53 -15.01 2.18
N VAL A 89 8.02 -13.88 1.69
CA VAL A 89 9.42 -13.45 1.79
C VAL A 89 9.49 -12.29 2.78
N SER A 90 10.23 -12.49 3.85
CA SER A 90 10.47 -11.53 4.92
C SER A 90 11.92 -11.04 4.85
N GLY A 91 12.14 -9.73 4.82
CA GLY A 91 13.49 -9.16 4.93
C GLY A 91 14.04 -9.15 6.36
N LYS A 92 13.22 -9.56 7.34
CA LYS A 92 13.61 -9.62 8.74
C LYS A 92 14.62 -10.75 9.02
N ASP A 93 15.73 -10.40 9.65
CA ASP A 93 16.65 -11.35 10.28
C ASP A 93 16.09 -11.84 11.62
N LEU A 94 16.03 -13.16 11.80
CA LEU A 94 15.46 -13.77 12.99
C LEU A 94 16.40 -13.75 14.21
N GLU A 95 17.70 -13.64 13.99
CA GLU A 95 18.70 -13.56 15.06
C GLU A 95 18.81 -12.13 15.59
N THR A 96 18.81 -11.14 14.70
CA THR A 96 19.08 -9.73 15.06
C THR A 96 17.84 -8.84 15.08
N ASN A 97 16.73 -9.26 14.44
CA ASN A 97 15.57 -8.42 14.12
C ASN A 97 15.88 -7.25 13.16
N GLU A 98 17.04 -7.27 12.50
CA GLU A 98 17.37 -6.31 11.43
C GLU A 98 16.45 -6.48 10.23
N ILE A 99 16.18 -5.38 9.51
CA ILE A 99 15.40 -5.37 8.27
C ILE A 99 16.35 -5.22 7.09
N HIS A 100 16.51 -6.28 6.31
CA HIS A 100 17.39 -6.31 5.15
C HIS A 100 16.77 -5.71 3.89
N THR A 101 17.66 -5.39 2.94
CA THR A 101 17.32 -4.79 1.65
C THR A 101 17.38 -5.81 0.53
N LEU A 102 16.33 -5.86 -0.31
CA LEU A 102 16.36 -6.48 -1.62
C LEU A 102 16.71 -5.41 -2.67
N THR A 103 17.86 -5.52 -3.33
CA THR A 103 18.28 -4.59 -4.40
C THR A 103 18.19 -5.26 -5.76
N GLU A 104 17.41 -4.69 -6.67
CA GLU A 104 17.32 -5.18 -8.06
C GLU A 104 18.53 -4.74 -8.86
N THR A 105 19.33 -5.70 -9.32
CA THR A 105 20.55 -5.43 -10.10
C THR A 105 20.49 -6.00 -11.52
N GLY A 106 19.54 -6.91 -11.79
CA GLY A 106 19.29 -7.53 -13.08
C GLY A 106 18.75 -6.58 -14.16
N SER A 107 18.00 -7.15 -15.12
CA SER A 107 17.39 -6.38 -16.21
C SER A 107 16.40 -5.35 -15.67
N SER A 108 16.36 -4.15 -16.27
CA SER A 108 15.36 -3.13 -15.98
C SER A 108 14.10 -3.22 -16.86
N THR A 109 14.12 -4.03 -17.93
CA THR A 109 13.08 -4.04 -18.97
C THR A 109 12.52 -5.42 -19.29
N SER A 110 13.01 -6.47 -18.63
CA SER A 110 12.54 -7.85 -18.83
C SER A 110 11.73 -8.32 -17.63
N THR A 111 10.59 -8.97 -17.87
CA THR A 111 9.82 -9.68 -16.84
C THR A 111 10.67 -10.75 -16.15
N SER A 112 11.63 -11.35 -16.87
CA SER A 112 12.60 -12.31 -16.32
C SER A 112 13.72 -11.64 -15.50
N GLY A 113 13.62 -10.33 -15.22
CA GLY A 113 14.42 -9.62 -14.23
C GLY A 113 13.76 -9.51 -12.85
N THR A 114 12.53 -10.03 -12.70
CA THR A 114 11.68 -9.89 -11.50
C THR A 114 11.51 -11.23 -10.76
N ILE A 115 10.78 -11.26 -9.66
CA ILE A 115 10.19 -12.50 -9.14
C ILE A 115 8.87 -12.73 -9.90
N TYR A 116 8.84 -13.69 -10.83
CA TYR A 116 7.80 -13.76 -11.85
C TYR A 116 6.96 -15.04 -11.83
N LEU A 117 5.65 -14.88 -12.04
CA LEU A 117 4.69 -15.95 -12.30
C LEU A 117 4.08 -15.78 -13.70
N THR A 118 4.34 -16.73 -14.60
CA THR A 118 3.94 -16.62 -16.02
C THR A 118 2.82 -17.57 -16.45
N ASN A 119 2.39 -18.48 -15.59
CA ASN A 119 1.40 -19.51 -15.91
C ASN A 119 0.26 -19.51 -14.92
N ASN A 120 -0.91 -20.01 -15.34
CA ASN A 120 -2.02 -20.25 -14.42
C ASN A 120 -1.58 -21.22 -13.32
N SER A 121 -1.71 -20.81 -12.07
CA SER A 121 -1.15 -21.49 -10.91
C SER A 121 -2.15 -21.52 -9.76
N SER A 122 -1.98 -22.51 -8.88
CA SER A 122 -2.59 -22.56 -7.55
C SER A 122 -2.02 -21.49 -6.62
N THR A 123 -0.90 -20.84 -6.97
CA THR A 123 -0.40 -19.66 -6.26
C THR A 123 -1.47 -18.57 -6.34
N LYS A 124 -2.10 -18.25 -5.21
CA LYS A 124 -3.10 -17.18 -5.11
C LYS A 124 -2.68 -16.05 -4.18
N GLN A 125 -1.58 -16.22 -3.47
CA GLN A 125 -1.03 -15.19 -2.59
C GLN A 125 0.49 -15.23 -2.61
N ILE A 126 1.09 -14.05 -2.74
CA ILE A 126 2.53 -13.80 -2.59
C ILE A 126 2.64 -12.65 -1.59
N THR A 127 3.44 -12.81 -0.54
CA THR A 127 3.66 -11.75 0.45
C THR A 127 5.12 -11.36 0.50
N MET A 128 5.40 -10.07 0.38
CA MET A 128 6.69 -9.45 0.67
C MET A 128 6.51 -8.65 1.97
N GLU A 129 7.31 -8.89 2.99
CA GLU A 129 7.15 -8.18 4.25
C GLU A 129 8.45 -7.83 4.95
N ASP A 130 8.36 -6.86 5.86
CA ASP A 130 9.45 -6.47 6.76
C ASP A 130 10.77 -6.32 5.99
N MET A 131 10.77 -5.49 4.94
CA MET A 131 11.94 -5.31 4.06
C MET A 131 12.03 -3.92 3.45
N SER A 132 13.26 -3.53 3.12
CA SER A 132 13.50 -2.44 2.17
C SER A 132 13.70 -3.02 0.77
N ILE A 133 13.20 -2.32 -0.25
CA ILE A 133 13.35 -2.72 -1.65
C ILE A 133 13.86 -1.54 -2.45
N VAL A 134 14.96 -1.76 -3.17
CA VAL A 134 15.49 -0.81 -4.15
C VAL A 134 15.25 -1.40 -5.54
N GLY A 135 14.15 -0.96 -6.16
CA GLY A 135 13.66 -1.43 -7.44
C GLY A 135 14.39 -0.83 -8.64
N LYS A 136 14.41 -1.58 -9.74
CA LYS A 136 15.06 -1.24 -11.00
C LYS A 136 14.18 -1.56 -12.22
N ASN A 137 13.29 -2.54 -12.09
CA ASN A 137 12.55 -3.14 -13.20
C ASN A 137 11.22 -2.42 -13.51
N TYR A 138 10.96 -2.21 -14.80
CA TYR A 138 9.71 -1.67 -15.34
C TYR A 138 8.46 -2.49 -14.92
N TYR A 139 8.57 -3.81 -14.80
CA TYR A 139 7.47 -4.68 -14.37
C TYR A 139 7.38 -4.85 -12.84
N GLY A 140 8.21 -4.12 -12.11
CA GLY A 140 8.34 -4.16 -10.66
C GLY A 140 9.00 -5.39 -10.06
N THR A 141 9.00 -5.46 -8.72
CA THR A 141 9.70 -6.53 -7.99
C THR A 141 9.02 -7.88 -8.17
N VAL A 142 7.69 -7.87 -8.22
CA VAL A 142 6.86 -9.04 -8.50
C VAL A 142 6.09 -8.81 -9.79
N TYR A 143 6.25 -9.73 -10.75
CA TYR A 143 5.46 -9.77 -11.98
C TYR A 143 4.54 -10.99 -11.96
N VAL A 144 3.25 -10.77 -12.17
CA VAL A 144 2.24 -11.82 -12.31
C VAL A 144 1.55 -11.63 -13.64
N SER A 145 1.83 -12.51 -14.60
CA SER A 145 1.20 -12.50 -15.92
C SER A 145 -0.33 -12.55 -15.83
N SER A 146 -1.02 -11.90 -16.77
CA SER A 146 -2.49 -11.84 -16.81
C SER A 146 -3.16 -13.21 -16.97
N VAL A 147 -2.42 -14.24 -17.39
CA VAL A 147 -2.91 -15.63 -17.41
C VAL A 147 -3.03 -16.24 -16.00
N ALA A 148 -2.29 -15.72 -15.02
CA ALA A 148 -2.33 -16.13 -13.62
C ALA A 148 -3.37 -15.31 -12.84
N LYS A 149 -4.65 -15.52 -13.16
CA LYS A 149 -5.74 -14.72 -12.60
C LYS A 149 -5.91 -14.88 -11.09
N GLY A 150 -6.32 -13.79 -10.44
CA GLY A 150 -6.77 -13.76 -9.05
C GLY A 150 -5.65 -13.93 -8.03
N VAL A 151 -4.42 -13.59 -8.38
CA VAL A 151 -3.30 -13.58 -7.42
C VAL A 151 -3.36 -12.29 -6.61
N ASN A 152 -3.36 -12.40 -5.29
CA ASN A 152 -3.13 -11.28 -4.40
C ASN A 152 -1.63 -11.16 -4.12
N VAL A 153 -1.07 -9.97 -4.29
CA VAL A 153 0.31 -9.68 -3.85
C VAL A 153 0.22 -8.67 -2.71
N THR A 154 0.75 -9.05 -1.56
CA THR A 154 0.75 -8.21 -0.36
C THR A 154 2.15 -7.68 -0.12
N TYR A 155 2.27 -6.37 0.12
CA TYR A 155 3.45 -5.75 0.72
C TYR A 155 3.08 -5.25 2.12
N ASN A 156 3.74 -5.77 3.15
CA ASN A 156 3.46 -5.48 4.56
C ASN A 156 4.71 -4.95 5.25
N ASN A 157 4.66 -3.76 5.85
CA ASN A 157 5.84 -3.10 6.44
C ASN A 157 7.02 -2.98 5.45
N VAL A 158 6.75 -2.52 4.23
CA VAL A 158 7.77 -2.41 3.18
C VAL A 158 8.15 -0.95 2.93
N ASN A 159 9.44 -0.68 2.82
CA ASN A 159 9.95 0.58 2.28
C ASN A 159 10.47 0.36 0.86
N TYR A 160 9.77 0.87 -0.15
CA TYR A 160 10.12 0.69 -1.56
C TYR A 160 10.60 2.00 -2.19
N HIS A 161 11.71 1.92 -2.92
CA HIS A 161 12.21 2.98 -3.78
C HIS A 161 12.50 2.38 -5.16
N GLY A 162 11.78 2.78 -6.21
CA GLY A 162 12.01 2.25 -7.55
C GLY A 162 11.00 2.72 -8.59
N PRO A 163 11.11 2.24 -9.83
CA PRO A 163 10.31 2.76 -10.95
C PRO A 163 8.86 2.26 -10.93
N GLN A 164 8.62 1.05 -10.43
CA GLN A 164 7.31 0.41 -10.35
C GLN A 164 7.32 -0.72 -9.31
N LEU A 165 6.33 -0.82 -8.42
CA LEU A 165 6.32 -1.86 -7.38
C LEU A 165 5.92 -3.23 -7.95
N ILE A 166 4.92 -3.25 -8.84
CA ILE A 166 4.27 -4.49 -9.26
C ILE A 166 3.64 -4.41 -10.65
N TRP A 167 3.57 -5.57 -11.30
CA TRP A 167 2.67 -5.83 -12.42
C TRP A 167 1.81 -7.07 -12.11
N ASN A 168 0.49 -6.91 -12.01
CA ASN A 168 -0.48 -7.95 -11.66
C ASN A 168 -1.89 -7.60 -12.18
N THR A 169 -2.00 -7.38 -13.50
CA THR A 169 -3.20 -6.81 -14.15
C THR A 169 -4.48 -7.63 -14.01
N ALA A 170 -4.39 -8.92 -13.70
CA ALA A 170 -5.54 -9.81 -13.47
C ALA A 170 -5.67 -10.23 -11.99
N GLY A 171 -5.00 -9.53 -11.08
CA GLY A 171 -4.99 -9.79 -9.65
C GLY A 171 -5.11 -8.51 -8.82
N THR A 172 -4.71 -8.60 -7.55
CA THR A 172 -4.83 -7.49 -6.59
C THR A 172 -3.51 -7.17 -5.92
N LEU A 173 -3.35 -5.91 -5.52
CA LEU A 173 -2.29 -5.44 -4.64
C LEU A 173 -2.89 -5.09 -3.28
N GLU A 174 -2.23 -5.50 -2.21
CA GLU A 174 -2.55 -5.10 -0.85
C GLU A 174 -1.32 -4.48 -0.18
N LEU A 175 -1.45 -3.24 0.29
CA LEU A 175 -0.41 -2.59 1.10
C LEU A 175 -0.86 -2.49 2.55
N THR A 176 -0.08 -3.01 3.49
CA THR A 176 -0.44 -3.10 4.92
C THR A 176 0.73 -2.69 5.82
N GLY A 177 0.46 -2.60 7.12
CA GLY A 177 1.48 -2.21 8.09
C GLY A 177 1.93 -0.76 7.92
N ASN A 178 3.20 -0.48 8.23
CA ASN A 178 3.83 0.81 7.95
C ASN A 178 4.60 0.72 6.63
N THR A 179 3.93 1.03 5.52
CA THR A 179 4.49 0.87 4.16
C THR A 179 4.69 2.22 3.49
N SER A 180 5.88 2.45 2.95
CA SER A 180 6.25 3.68 2.24
C SER A 180 6.74 3.33 0.85
N ILE A 181 6.22 4.02 -0.17
CA ILE A 181 6.56 3.80 -1.58
C ILE A 181 7.01 5.11 -2.20
N GLU A 182 8.20 5.13 -2.78
CA GLU A 182 8.71 6.24 -3.58
C GLU A 182 8.95 5.78 -5.03
N ILE A 183 8.24 6.42 -5.97
CA ILE A 183 8.33 6.11 -7.40
C ILE A 183 9.35 7.01 -8.07
N GLY A 184 10.41 6.41 -8.62
CA GLY A 184 11.59 7.13 -9.10
C GLY A 184 12.69 6.20 -9.61
N GLN A 185 13.86 6.78 -9.89
CA GLN A 185 15.06 6.03 -10.31
C GLN A 185 16.11 6.11 -9.22
N PHE A 186 16.36 5.01 -8.52
CA PHE A 186 17.22 4.98 -7.33
C PHE A 186 18.50 4.17 -7.51
N VAL A 187 18.60 3.39 -8.58
CA VAL A 187 19.79 2.61 -8.93
C VAL A 187 20.17 2.83 -10.39
N SER A 188 21.46 2.68 -10.67
CA SER A 188 22.00 2.85 -12.02
C SER A 188 21.36 1.88 -13.01
N GLY A 189 20.92 2.41 -14.15
CA GLY A 189 20.24 1.64 -15.19
C GLY A 189 18.80 1.22 -14.83
N SER A 190 18.19 1.82 -13.80
CA SER A 190 16.76 1.70 -13.53
C SER A 190 15.93 2.11 -14.74
N ALA A 191 14.79 1.45 -14.94
CA ALA A 191 13.73 1.98 -15.79
C ALA A 191 13.34 3.38 -15.33
N SER A 192 12.68 4.15 -16.20
CA SER A 192 12.09 5.45 -15.85
C SER A 192 11.06 5.28 -14.74
N ALA A 193 10.75 6.36 -14.01
CA ALA A 193 9.64 6.34 -13.07
C ALA A 193 8.32 6.09 -13.83
N GLU A 194 7.58 5.04 -13.48
CA GLU A 194 6.35 4.63 -14.16
C GLU A 194 5.11 4.89 -13.30
N GLU A 195 4.73 3.93 -12.46
CA GLU A 195 3.53 3.93 -11.62
C GLU A 195 3.76 3.14 -10.32
N LEU A 196 2.84 3.19 -9.36
CA LEU A 196 2.84 2.22 -8.25
C LEU A 196 2.74 0.80 -8.81
N GLY A 197 1.83 0.58 -9.75
CA GLY A 197 1.74 -0.68 -10.45
C GLY A 197 0.51 -0.82 -11.32
N GLU A 198 0.54 -1.87 -12.12
CA GLU A 198 -0.57 -2.30 -12.96
C GLU A 198 -1.33 -3.42 -12.26
N VAL A 199 -2.61 -3.23 -11.92
CA VAL A 199 -3.38 -4.16 -11.09
C VAL A 199 -4.84 -4.27 -11.54
N GLY A 200 -5.55 -5.31 -11.12
CA GLY A 200 -7.02 -5.37 -11.23
C GLY A 200 -7.71 -4.64 -10.07
N GLY A 201 -7.08 -4.56 -8.90
CA GLY A 201 -7.63 -3.86 -7.73
C GLY A 201 -6.58 -3.62 -6.65
N ILE A 202 -6.80 -2.62 -5.80
CA ILE A 202 -5.88 -2.27 -4.72
C ILE A 202 -6.59 -2.02 -3.38
N SER A 203 -5.97 -2.49 -2.30
CA SER A 203 -6.42 -2.30 -0.92
C SER A 203 -5.29 -1.78 -0.03
N PHE A 204 -5.63 -0.93 0.94
CA PHE A 204 -4.70 -0.37 1.93
C PHE A 204 -5.20 -0.66 3.35
N GLY A 205 -4.42 -1.39 4.14
CA GLY A 205 -4.79 -1.88 5.48
C GLY A 205 -3.88 -1.42 6.63
N GLY A 206 -3.23 -0.26 6.50
CA GLY A 206 -2.26 0.21 7.48
C GLY A 206 -1.96 1.70 7.36
N ASN A 207 -0.76 2.11 7.75
CA ASN A 207 -0.22 3.44 7.54
C ASN A 207 0.62 3.46 6.26
N ILE A 208 0.07 4.04 5.20
CA ILE A 208 0.60 3.97 3.85
C ILE A 208 0.95 5.36 3.33
N GLN A 209 2.18 5.52 2.86
CA GLN A 209 2.62 6.72 2.16
C GLN A 209 3.08 6.37 0.75
N ILE A 210 2.57 7.07 -0.26
CA ILE A 210 2.99 6.92 -1.66
C ILE A 210 3.40 8.27 -2.22
N ASN A 211 4.63 8.35 -2.71
CA ASN A 211 5.19 9.53 -3.36
C ASN A 211 5.48 9.21 -4.84
N HIS A 212 4.61 9.70 -5.72
CA HIS A 212 4.76 9.60 -7.17
C HIS A 212 4.92 11.00 -7.77
N THR A 213 6.12 11.55 -7.66
CA THR A 213 6.37 12.99 -7.84
C THR A 213 6.93 13.38 -9.21
N SER A 214 7.31 12.40 -10.03
CA SER A 214 7.77 12.63 -11.41
C SER A 214 6.65 13.22 -12.26
N ALA A 215 6.89 14.36 -12.90
CA ALA A 215 5.86 15.05 -13.69
C ALA A 215 5.63 14.44 -15.07
N SER A 216 6.58 13.64 -15.56
CA SER A 216 6.53 12.99 -16.87
C SER A 216 6.13 11.51 -16.81
N SER A 217 5.84 10.98 -15.62
CA SER A 217 5.47 9.58 -15.42
C SER A 217 3.97 9.35 -15.63
N ASN A 218 3.56 8.08 -15.57
CA ASN A 218 2.18 7.64 -15.79
C ASN A 218 1.27 8.02 -14.60
N SER A 219 0.06 7.45 -14.59
CA SER A 219 -0.83 7.56 -13.45
C SER A 219 -0.28 6.75 -12.26
N VAL A 220 -0.66 7.07 -11.01
CA VAL A 220 -0.21 6.26 -9.85
C VAL A 220 -0.60 4.80 -9.99
N VAL A 221 -1.82 4.49 -10.42
CA VAL A 221 -2.28 3.11 -10.60
C VAL A 221 -2.83 2.95 -12.00
N TRP A 222 -2.40 1.89 -12.67
CA TRP A 222 -2.96 1.46 -13.93
C TRP A 222 -3.87 0.25 -13.68
N TYR A 223 -5.15 0.39 -14.00
CA TYR A 223 -6.09 -0.72 -13.94
C TYR A 223 -6.10 -1.46 -15.28
N GLY A 224 -5.70 -2.73 -15.23
CA GLY A 224 -5.35 -3.56 -16.38
C GLY A 224 -6.47 -3.86 -17.38
N GLU A 225 -6.11 -4.64 -18.40
CA GLU A 225 -6.93 -4.95 -19.57
C GLU A 225 -7.99 -6.05 -19.35
N ASP A 226 -7.89 -6.83 -18.27
CA ASP A 226 -8.79 -7.95 -18.03
C ASP A 226 -10.17 -7.47 -17.53
N SER A 227 -11.11 -7.39 -18.48
CA SER A 227 -12.51 -7.02 -18.22
C SER A 227 -13.27 -7.99 -17.31
N SER A 228 -12.70 -9.14 -16.96
CA SER A 228 -13.28 -10.03 -15.94
C SER A 228 -12.98 -9.59 -14.50
N THR A 229 -12.04 -8.67 -14.30
CA THR A 229 -11.70 -8.14 -12.97
C THR A 229 -12.40 -6.82 -12.70
N ARG A 230 -12.96 -6.66 -11.49
CA ARG A 230 -13.56 -5.38 -11.08
C ARG A 230 -12.46 -4.44 -10.64
N ASN A 231 -12.43 -3.24 -11.19
CA ASN A 231 -11.50 -2.19 -10.79
C ASN A 231 -11.94 -1.55 -9.48
N PHE A 232 -11.11 -1.62 -8.45
CA PHE A 232 -11.40 -1.02 -7.15
C PHE A 232 -10.15 -0.43 -6.49
N PHE A 233 -10.40 0.61 -5.69
CA PHE A 233 -9.45 1.24 -4.78
C PHE A 233 -10.09 1.30 -3.39
N THR A 234 -9.52 0.58 -2.43
CA THR A 234 -10.09 0.48 -1.07
C THR A 234 -9.09 0.94 -0.03
N VAL A 235 -9.45 1.96 0.75
CA VAL A 235 -8.80 2.23 2.03
C VAL A 235 -9.60 1.49 3.10
N GLN A 236 -9.02 0.48 3.74
CA GLN A 236 -9.71 -0.35 4.74
C GLN A 236 -10.03 0.45 6.01
N ASP A 237 -10.92 -0.09 6.85
CA ASP A 237 -11.30 0.51 8.13
C ASP A 237 -10.08 0.86 9.00
N GLY A 238 -10.04 2.09 9.51
CA GLY A 238 -8.96 2.58 10.37
C GLY A 238 -7.59 2.78 9.69
N ALA A 239 -7.44 2.46 8.40
CA ALA A 239 -6.20 2.68 7.67
C ALA A 239 -5.94 4.18 7.47
N LYS A 240 -4.65 4.56 7.36
CA LYS A 240 -4.20 5.93 7.13
C LYS A 240 -3.37 5.96 5.86
N VAL A 241 -3.86 6.64 4.84
CA VAL A 241 -3.26 6.62 3.50
C VAL A 241 -3.00 8.05 3.03
N SER A 242 -1.77 8.32 2.61
CA SER A 242 -1.37 9.58 1.98
C SER A 242 -0.73 9.32 0.64
N ILE A 243 -1.23 9.98 -0.41
CA ILE A 243 -0.71 9.85 -1.78
C ILE A 243 -0.40 11.23 -2.35
N THR A 244 0.82 11.40 -2.84
CA THR A 244 1.23 12.55 -3.67
C THR A 244 1.41 12.08 -5.11
N ALA A 245 0.66 12.66 -6.05
CA ALA A 245 0.56 12.24 -7.44
C ALA A 245 0.79 13.40 -8.42
N ASN A 246 2.05 13.63 -8.80
CA ASN A 246 2.42 14.68 -9.76
C ASN A 246 2.52 14.19 -11.21
N GLY A 247 2.46 12.87 -11.44
CA GLY A 247 2.44 12.28 -12.78
C GLY A 247 1.14 12.56 -13.53
N ASN A 248 0.89 11.79 -14.58
CA ASN A 248 -0.29 11.96 -15.43
C ASN A 248 -1.56 11.36 -14.78
N GLY A 249 -1.96 11.90 -13.62
CA GLY A 249 -3.14 11.53 -12.86
C GLY A 249 -2.95 10.44 -11.83
N VAL A 250 -4.05 10.00 -11.21
CA VAL A 250 -4.01 9.00 -10.13
C VAL A 250 -4.38 7.62 -10.66
N PHE A 251 -5.49 7.50 -11.37
CA PHE A 251 -5.97 6.23 -11.91
C PHE A 251 -6.08 6.29 -13.43
N TYR A 252 -5.48 5.32 -14.10
CA TYR A 252 -5.73 5.03 -15.51
C TYR A 252 -6.40 3.66 -15.66
N ARG A 253 -7.16 3.45 -16.73
CA ARG A 253 -7.75 2.16 -17.07
C ARG A 253 -7.69 1.91 -18.57
N SER A 254 -7.27 0.72 -18.97
CA SER A 254 -7.32 0.28 -20.38
C SER A 254 -8.69 -0.30 -20.76
N GLY A 255 -9.39 -0.94 -19.81
CA GLY A 255 -10.69 -1.58 -20.01
C GLY A 255 -11.91 -0.68 -19.76
N SER A 256 -13.10 -1.21 -20.03
CA SER A 256 -14.39 -0.53 -19.83
C SER A 256 -14.90 -0.56 -18.39
N ASN A 257 -14.36 -1.44 -17.54
CA ASN A 257 -14.77 -1.57 -16.15
C ASN A 257 -14.41 -0.29 -15.38
N PRO A 258 -15.40 0.38 -14.77
CA PRO A 258 -15.13 1.59 -14.02
C PRO A 258 -14.44 1.28 -12.70
N ILE A 259 -13.68 2.26 -12.22
CA ILE A 259 -13.01 2.21 -10.94
C ILE A 259 -13.99 2.67 -9.87
N ASN A 260 -14.15 1.86 -8.83
CA ASN A 260 -14.89 2.24 -7.62
C ASN A 260 -13.91 2.55 -6.49
N VAL A 261 -14.14 3.64 -5.79
CA VAL A 261 -13.35 4.06 -4.62
C VAL A 261 -14.18 3.84 -3.36
N THR A 262 -13.60 3.19 -2.35
CA THR A 262 -14.20 3.02 -1.03
C THR A 262 -13.19 3.41 0.05
N ILE A 263 -13.58 4.35 0.91
CA ILE A 263 -12.85 4.74 2.10
C ILE A 263 -13.63 4.20 3.30
N GLY A 264 -13.04 3.22 3.98
CA GLY A 264 -13.65 2.48 5.09
C GLY A 264 -13.82 3.32 6.35
N LYS A 265 -14.48 2.73 7.35
CA LYS A 265 -14.87 3.42 8.58
C LYS A 265 -13.66 3.92 9.33
N LYS A 266 -13.73 5.17 9.81
CA LYS A 266 -12.66 5.81 10.60
C LYS A 266 -11.28 5.79 9.90
N ALA A 267 -11.25 5.57 8.60
CA ALA A 267 -10.04 5.61 7.82
C ALA A 267 -9.68 7.06 7.48
N THR A 268 -8.41 7.31 7.20
CA THR A 268 -7.90 8.60 6.76
C THR A 268 -7.34 8.48 5.36
N PHE A 269 -7.76 9.33 4.43
CA PHE A 269 -7.25 9.37 3.06
C PHE A 269 -6.93 10.80 2.61
N HIS A 270 -5.63 11.06 2.42
CA HIS A 270 -5.13 12.30 1.86
C HIS A 270 -4.58 12.06 0.46
N LEU A 271 -5.04 12.87 -0.49
CA LEU A 271 -4.57 12.85 -1.87
C LEU A 271 -4.22 14.27 -2.32
N GLU A 272 -2.98 14.45 -2.76
CA GLU A 272 -2.53 15.62 -3.51
C GLU A 272 -2.19 15.21 -4.94
N THR A 273 -2.74 15.92 -5.91
CA THR A 273 -2.41 15.71 -7.32
C THR A 273 -2.25 17.00 -8.11
N LYS A 274 -1.44 16.95 -9.17
CA LYS A 274 -1.35 18.05 -10.16
C LYS A 274 -2.33 17.87 -11.31
N ASN A 275 -2.98 16.71 -11.46
CA ASN A 275 -3.84 16.42 -12.60
C ASN A 275 -5.13 15.70 -12.15
N TYR A 276 -5.84 14.99 -13.02
CA TYR A 276 -7.08 14.29 -12.68
C TYR A 276 -6.89 13.12 -11.70
N ILE A 277 -7.92 12.81 -10.92
CA ILE A 277 -7.99 11.52 -10.21
C ILE A 277 -8.23 10.39 -11.22
N TYR A 278 -9.13 10.58 -12.18
CA TYR A 278 -9.41 9.60 -13.23
C TYR A 278 -8.92 10.07 -14.59
N ARG A 279 -7.96 9.34 -15.17
CA ARG A 279 -7.39 9.61 -16.49
C ARG A 279 -8.33 9.16 -17.59
N ASN A 280 -8.58 10.07 -18.53
CA ASN A 280 -9.32 9.89 -19.79
C ASN A 280 -10.80 9.47 -19.67
N ASN A 281 -11.19 8.80 -18.59
CA ASN A 281 -12.52 8.23 -18.41
C ASN A 281 -13.02 8.51 -16.99
N PRO A 282 -14.33 8.73 -16.79
CA PRO A 282 -14.91 8.87 -15.45
C PRO A 282 -14.74 7.59 -14.63
N GLY A 283 -14.63 7.75 -13.30
CA GLY A 283 -14.87 6.67 -12.34
C GLY A 283 -16.36 6.32 -12.23
N ASN A 284 -16.71 5.38 -11.35
CA ASN A 284 -18.10 5.08 -11.03
C ASN A 284 -18.49 5.67 -9.68
N ASP A 285 -18.34 4.90 -8.60
CA ASP A 285 -18.71 5.32 -7.26
C ASP A 285 -17.49 5.77 -6.44
N PHE A 286 -17.70 6.77 -5.58
CA PHE A 286 -16.75 7.20 -4.56
C PHE A 286 -17.48 7.23 -3.22
N PHE A 287 -17.19 6.25 -2.36
CA PHE A 287 -17.84 6.10 -1.07
C PHE A 287 -16.90 6.42 0.08
N VAL A 288 -17.38 7.25 0.99
CA VAL A 288 -16.73 7.62 2.25
C VAL A 288 -17.63 7.15 3.38
N ASP A 289 -17.16 6.14 4.11
CA ASP A 289 -17.92 5.49 5.17
C ASP A 289 -17.82 6.25 6.50
N GLU A 290 -18.59 5.80 7.48
CA GLU A 290 -18.80 6.42 8.77
C GLU A 290 -17.49 6.81 9.48
N GLY A 291 -17.40 8.08 9.90
CA GLY A 291 -16.28 8.61 10.65
C GLY A 291 -14.95 8.71 9.87
N ALA A 292 -14.93 8.44 8.57
CA ALA A 292 -13.72 8.57 7.75
C ALA A 292 -13.32 10.04 7.55
N ASP A 293 -12.03 10.31 7.34
CA ASP A 293 -11.48 11.64 7.05
C ASP A 293 -10.79 11.65 5.68
N VAL A 294 -11.35 12.41 4.73
CA VAL A 294 -10.93 12.46 3.34
C VAL A 294 -10.57 13.88 2.93
N SER A 295 -9.37 14.05 2.38
CA SER A 295 -8.89 15.30 1.80
C SER A 295 -8.32 15.08 0.40
N LEU A 296 -8.97 15.67 -0.60
CA LEU A 296 -8.55 15.64 -1.99
C LEU A 296 -8.12 17.04 -2.42
N SER A 297 -6.92 17.17 -2.98
CA SER A 297 -6.42 18.45 -3.48
C SER A 297 -5.84 18.33 -4.88
N GLN A 298 -6.20 19.28 -5.74
CA GLN A 298 -5.65 19.39 -7.10
C GLN A 298 -5.12 20.79 -7.38
N THR A 299 -3.93 20.88 -7.94
CA THR A 299 -3.27 22.14 -8.31
C THR A 299 -3.12 22.30 -9.82
N ASN A 300 -3.51 23.47 -10.32
CA ASN A 300 -3.21 24.04 -11.65
C ASN A 300 -3.46 23.11 -12.87
N SER A 301 -4.59 22.42 -12.92
CA SER A 301 -4.97 21.53 -14.05
C SER A 301 -6.23 22.01 -14.78
N THR A 302 -6.29 21.84 -16.11
CA THR A 302 -7.49 22.07 -16.92
C THR A 302 -8.54 20.96 -16.77
N ASN A 303 -8.18 19.83 -16.16
CA ASN A 303 -9.06 18.68 -15.98
C ASN A 303 -9.90 18.79 -14.69
N HIS A 304 -10.97 18.00 -14.63
CA HIS A 304 -11.78 17.85 -13.42
C HIS A 304 -10.96 17.21 -12.28
N LEU A 305 -11.22 17.57 -11.02
CA LEU A 305 -10.64 16.82 -9.89
C LEU A 305 -11.30 15.44 -9.83
N LEU A 306 -12.62 15.41 -9.68
CA LEU A 306 -13.43 14.20 -9.73
C LEU A 306 -14.34 14.19 -10.97
N GLN A 307 -14.33 13.08 -11.70
CA GLN A 307 -15.27 12.79 -12.77
C GLN A 307 -15.92 11.43 -12.50
N LEU A 308 -17.23 11.39 -12.29
CA LEU A 308 -17.95 10.21 -11.81
C LEU A 308 -19.22 9.96 -12.63
N ASN A 309 -19.48 8.70 -13.01
CA ASN A 309 -20.77 8.31 -13.56
C ASN A 309 -21.77 7.87 -12.49
N GLY A 310 -21.28 7.43 -11.33
CA GLY A 310 -22.08 6.93 -10.22
C GLY A 310 -22.29 7.98 -9.14
N THR A 311 -22.14 7.53 -7.89
CA THR A 311 -22.47 8.29 -6.70
C THR A 311 -21.21 8.70 -5.95
N LEU A 312 -21.13 9.98 -5.57
CA LEU A 312 -20.31 10.42 -4.44
C LEU A 312 -21.16 10.32 -3.17
N LYS A 313 -20.80 9.42 -2.26
CA LYS A 313 -21.46 9.26 -0.96
C LYS A 313 -20.52 9.64 0.17
N VAL A 314 -20.96 10.54 1.04
CA VAL A 314 -20.31 10.86 2.32
C VAL A 314 -21.28 10.50 3.44
N SER A 315 -20.88 9.51 4.24
CA SER A 315 -21.73 8.94 5.31
C SER A 315 -21.60 9.74 6.61
N ARG A 316 -22.41 9.36 7.60
CA ARG A 316 -22.46 10.03 8.91
C ARG A 316 -21.10 10.18 9.57
N ASP A 317 -20.92 11.28 10.28
CA ASP A 317 -19.69 11.59 11.03
C ASP A 317 -18.41 11.64 10.18
N ALA A 318 -18.49 11.44 8.87
CA ALA A 318 -17.33 11.53 7.99
C ALA A 318 -16.97 12.99 7.72
N SER A 319 -15.67 13.24 7.51
CA SER A 319 -15.11 14.50 7.03
C SER A 319 -14.69 14.33 5.58
N PHE A 320 -15.19 15.18 4.69
CA PHE A 320 -14.80 15.20 3.29
C PHE A 320 -14.45 16.61 2.86
N SER A 321 -13.24 16.78 2.33
CA SER A 321 -12.80 18.03 1.71
C SER A 321 -12.25 17.77 0.30
N ALA A 322 -12.71 18.56 -0.66
CA ALA A 322 -12.18 18.55 -2.01
C ALA A 322 -11.83 19.98 -2.42
N MET A 323 -10.57 20.19 -2.79
CA MET A 323 -10.02 21.50 -3.12
C MET A 323 -9.38 21.48 -4.51
N LYS A 324 -9.78 22.42 -5.36
CA LYS A 324 -9.12 22.67 -6.64
C LYS A 324 -8.61 24.11 -6.68
N LYS A 325 -7.33 24.27 -6.99
CA LYS A 325 -6.67 25.59 -7.10
C LYS A 325 -6.14 25.78 -8.52
N GLY A 326 -6.73 26.71 -9.28
CA GLY A 326 -6.28 27.04 -10.64
C GLY A 326 -6.70 26.06 -11.75
N GLY A 327 -6.46 26.48 -12.99
CA GLY A 327 -6.93 25.81 -14.20
C GLY A 327 -8.41 26.06 -14.54
N SER A 328 -8.94 25.31 -15.52
CA SER A 328 -10.28 25.50 -16.08
C SER A 328 -11.24 24.33 -15.88
N GLY A 329 -10.81 23.23 -15.25
CA GLY A 329 -11.70 22.11 -14.95
C GLY A 329 -12.70 22.43 -13.83
N GLN A 330 -13.84 21.73 -13.81
CA GLN A 330 -14.72 21.73 -12.64
C GLN A 330 -14.08 20.97 -11.45
N LEU A 331 -14.55 21.22 -10.23
CA LEU A 331 -14.13 20.40 -9.08
C LEU A 331 -14.72 18.98 -9.20
N ILE A 332 -16.03 18.88 -9.41
CA ILE A 332 -16.73 17.61 -9.62
C ILE A 332 -17.57 17.69 -10.90
N GLN A 333 -17.44 16.69 -11.77
CA GLN A 333 -18.31 16.49 -12.92
C GLN A 333 -18.97 15.12 -12.84
N PHE A 334 -20.30 15.10 -12.88
CA PHE A 334 -21.09 13.88 -12.97
C PHE A 334 -21.47 13.56 -14.43
N GLY A 335 -21.60 12.27 -14.74
CA GLY A 335 -22.35 11.80 -15.91
C GLY A 335 -23.87 11.91 -15.70
N SER A 336 -24.65 11.61 -16.73
CA SER A 336 -26.12 11.56 -16.63
C SER A 336 -26.56 10.56 -15.57
N GLY A 337 -27.39 10.99 -14.61
CA GLY A 337 -27.87 10.16 -13.50
C GLY A 337 -26.91 10.05 -12.31
N GLY A 338 -25.75 10.71 -12.33
CA GLY A 338 -24.82 10.72 -11.20
C GLY A 338 -25.39 11.44 -9.98
N ASN A 339 -25.03 10.98 -8.78
CA ASN A 339 -25.65 11.42 -7.53
C ASN A 339 -24.62 11.94 -6.52
N LEU A 340 -25.04 12.93 -5.73
CA LEU A 340 -24.33 13.37 -4.54
C LEU A 340 -25.20 13.07 -3.32
N VAL A 341 -24.70 12.22 -2.43
CA VAL A 341 -25.38 11.84 -1.19
C VAL A 341 -24.47 12.21 -0.02
N VAL A 342 -24.94 13.12 0.82
CA VAL A 342 -24.25 13.56 2.02
C VAL A 342 -25.22 13.36 3.19
N ASP A 343 -24.88 12.45 4.09
CA ASP A 343 -25.75 11.97 5.16
C ASP A 343 -25.12 12.26 6.53
N ASP A 344 -25.47 13.40 7.12
CA ASP A 344 -25.03 13.91 8.43
C ASP A 344 -23.51 13.84 8.66
N PRO A 345 -22.70 14.46 7.77
CA PRO A 345 -21.25 14.42 7.90
C PRO A 345 -20.81 15.25 9.11
N ALA A 346 -19.66 14.88 9.70
CA ALA A 346 -18.97 15.77 10.62
C ALA A 346 -18.51 17.05 9.90
N TYR A 347 -18.09 16.91 8.64
CA TYR A 347 -17.64 18.02 7.81
C TYR A 347 -17.77 17.72 6.31
N PHE A 348 -18.28 18.67 5.53
CA PHE A 348 -18.30 18.57 4.07
C PHE A 348 -17.91 19.91 3.43
N LEU A 349 -16.74 19.96 2.78
CA LEU A 349 -16.20 21.13 2.10
C LEU A 349 -15.90 20.84 0.63
N LEU A 350 -16.49 21.64 -0.24
CA LEU A 350 -16.08 21.77 -1.62
C LEU A 350 -15.53 23.17 -1.86
N TYR A 351 -14.28 23.28 -2.29
CA TYR A 351 -13.64 24.56 -2.58
C TYR A 351 -13.04 24.57 -3.98
N ASN A 352 -13.58 25.43 -4.84
CA ASN A 352 -13.09 25.59 -6.20
C ASN A 352 -12.58 27.02 -6.42
N ASP A 353 -11.25 27.18 -6.39
CA ASP A 353 -10.53 28.41 -6.71
C ASP A 353 -10.21 28.46 -8.22
N THR A 354 -11.27 28.37 -9.02
CA THR A 354 -11.23 28.51 -10.49
C THR A 354 -12.47 29.29 -10.95
N ALA A 355 -12.48 29.71 -12.21
CA ALA A 355 -13.66 30.33 -12.81
C ALA A 355 -14.77 29.31 -13.17
N SER A 356 -14.51 28.01 -13.01
CA SER A 356 -15.41 26.93 -13.43
C SER A 356 -16.41 26.55 -12.34
N LYS A 357 -17.49 25.86 -12.74
CA LYS A 357 -18.50 25.36 -11.78
C LYS A 357 -17.86 24.39 -10.78
N THR A 358 -18.26 24.47 -9.51
CA THR A 358 -17.84 23.50 -8.49
C THR A 358 -18.41 22.11 -8.77
N ILE A 359 -19.70 22.01 -9.05
CA ILE A 359 -20.35 20.77 -9.46
C ILE A 359 -21.05 21.00 -10.81
N SER A 360 -21.01 20.01 -11.69
CA SER A 360 -21.71 20.04 -12.97
C SER A 360 -22.07 18.63 -13.45
N TYR A 361 -22.95 18.57 -14.45
CA TYR A 361 -23.23 17.36 -15.21
C TYR A 361 -22.69 17.52 -16.63
N SER A 362 -22.00 16.51 -17.16
CA SER A 362 -21.54 16.49 -18.55
C SER A 362 -22.71 16.40 -19.53
N SER A 363 -23.77 15.70 -19.14
CA SER A 363 -25.06 15.64 -19.82
C SER A 363 -26.16 15.22 -18.82
N GLY A 364 -27.42 15.50 -19.15
CA GLY A 364 -28.56 15.11 -18.33
C GLY A 364 -28.64 15.82 -16.98
N SER A 365 -29.19 15.11 -15.99
CA SER A 365 -29.36 15.57 -14.61
C SER A 365 -29.18 14.40 -13.63
N GLY A 366 -29.18 14.68 -12.34
CA GLY A 366 -29.11 13.68 -11.28
C GLY A 366 -29.69 14.21 -9.97
N THR A 367 -29.39 13.55 -8.85
CA THR A 367 -29.97 13.90 -7.54
C THR A 367 -28.92 14.31 -6.52
N PHE A 368 -29.23 15.36 -5.76
CA PHE A 368 -28.48 15.76 -4.58
C PHE A 368 -29.35 15.52 -3.34
N ASN A 369 -28.84 14.71 -2.43
CA ASN A 369 -29.42 14.52 -1.11
C ASN A 369 -28.42 15.00 -0.06
N LEU A 370 -28.70 16.14 0.56
CA LEU A 370 -27.81 16.81 1.51
C LEU A 370 -28.53 16.91 2.85
N VAL A 371 -28.12 16.06 3.79
CA VAL A 371 -28.59 16.06 5.18
C VAL A 371 -27.38 16.35 6.06
N GLY A 372 -27.47 17.33 6.96
CA GLY A 372 -26.39 17.63 7.91
C GLY A 372 -26.39 19.08 8.40
N GLY A 373 -25.74 19.32 9.54
CA GLY A 373 -25.70 20.63 10.19
C GLY A 373 -24.69 21.63 9.59
N LEU A 374 -23.54 21.15 9.09
CA LEU A 374 -22.49 22.01 8.52
C LEU A 374 -22.06 21.54 7.12
N LEU A 375 -22.53 22.26 6.10
CA LEU A 375 -22.19 22.05 4.69
C LEU A 375 -21.61 23.35 4.13
N ILE A 376 -20.38 23.32 3.58
CA ILE A 376 -19.75 24.50 2.99
C ILE A 376 -19.40 24.23 1.52
N ILE A 377 -20.03 24.97 0.62
CA ILE A 377 -19.72 24.94 -0.81
C ILE A 377 -19.20 26.33 -1.21
N GLY A 378 -17.88 26.46 -1.32
CA GLY A 378 -17.20 27.71 -1.63
C GLY A 378 -16.85 27.86 -3.12
N ILE A 379 -17.14 29.03 -3.68
CA ILE A 379 -16.73 29.45 -5.03
C ILE A 379 -15.93 30.75 -4.90
N LYS A 380 -14.84 30.90 -5.65
CA LYS A 380 -14.20 32.21 -5.81
C LYS A 380 -15.00 33.09 -6.77
N ARG A 381 -15.84 33.96 -6.21
CA ARG A 381 -16.24 35.25 -6.78
C ARG A 381 -16.59 36.20 -5.63
N ASP A 382 -15.63 36.99 -5.15
CA ASP A 382 -15.72 38.18 -4.28
C ASP A 382 -16.69 38.23 -3.07
N LYS A 383 -17.45 37.17 -2.78
CA LYS A 383 -18.38 37.04 -1.67
C LYS A 383 -18.50 35.56 -1.31
N LEU A 384 -18.04 35.20 -0.10
CA LEU A 384 -18.39 33.93 0.53
C LEU A 384 -19.92 33.80 0.55
N ILE A 385 -20.47 32.70 0.03
CA ILE A 385 -21.80 32.24 0.44
C ILE A 385 -21.57 31.30 1.62
N GLN A 386 -21.57 31.84 2.83
CA GLN A 386 -21.84 31.05 4.04
C GLN A 386 -23.34 30.83 4.07
N SER A 387 -23.81 29.62 3.81
CA SER A 387 -25.17 29.23 4.17
C SER A 387 -25.11 28.57 5.55
N GLU A 388 -25.38 29.33 6.61
CA GLU A 388 -25.89 28.74 7.85
C GLU A 388 -27.29 28.20 7.55
N ILE A 389 -27.42 26.90 7.30
CA ILE A 389 -28.71 26.25 7.13
C ILE A 389 -29.10 25.66 8.48
N ARG A 390 -29.96 26.37 9.21
CA ARG A 390 -30.76 25.76 10.29
C ARG A 390 -31.73 24.74 9.68
N PRO A 391 -32.16 23.70 10.41
CA PRO A 391 -32.94 22.62 9.85
C PRO A 391 -34.27 23.14 9.27
N ILE A 392 -34.45 23.02 7.96
CA ILE A 392 -35.71 23.31 7.27
C ILE A 392 -36.19 22.02 6.59
N PRO A 393 -37.47 21.63 6.74
CA PRO A 393 -38.01 20.47 6.04
C PRO A 393 -38.06 20.70 4.53
N ILE A 394 -37.75 19.65 3.78
CA ILE A 394 -37.79 19.50 2.31
C ILE A 394 -38.93 20.32 1.67
N VAL A 395 -38.60 21.29 0.80
CA VAL A 395 -39.26 21.62 -0.49
C VAL A 395 -38.39 22.65 -1.28
N GLU A 396 -38.03 22.28 -2.50
CA GLU A 396 -37.57 23.09 -3.66
C GLU A 396 -36.43 24.12 -3.55
N MET A 397 -35.25 23.73 -4.07
CA MET A 397 -34.29 24.63 -4.69
C MET A 397 -34.00 24.19 -6.13
N MET A 398 -34.91 24.52 -7.05
CA MET A 398 -34.61 24.56 -8.49
C MET A 398 -35.09 25.90 -9.06
N ARG A 399 -34.23 26.91 -9.02
CA ARG A 399 -34.14 27.98 -10.02
C ARG A 399 -32.90 28.82 -9.73
N GLN A 400 -31.96 28.76 -10.68
CA GLN A 400 -30.63 29.38 -10.75
C GLN A 400 -29.44 28.48 -10.40
N MET A 401 -29.13 27.53 -11.31
CA MET A 401 -27.81 26.92 -11.53
C MET A 401 -27.59 26.61 -13.02
#